data_AF-A0A926AVM2-F1
#
_entry.id   AF-A0A926AVM2-F1
#
_cell.length_a   1.000
_cell.length_b   1.000
_cell.length_c   1.000
_cell.angle_alpha   90.00
_cell.angle_beta   90.00
_cell.angle_gamma   90.00
#
_symmetry.space_group_name_H-M   'P 1'
#
loop_
_entity.id
_entity.type
_entity.pdbx_description
1 polymer ?
#
loop_
_entity_poly.entity_id
_entity_poly.type
_entity_poly.pdbx_seq_one_letter_code
_entity_poly.pdbx_strand_id
1 'polypeptide(L)'
;MPRLFLGNFDFEHRLAEPTRQLPAKLERINAELATSWLAIADDGDYLWTPQPIEASFFEQAVRDGLPRVIPVVSFGDVPRGVECIPWGWTDDVRRLCDKHGWLRNDPPDEAVRAGNSRRFSVALERYDLLGLDFSGEVTAFHQIERFIKLHGSDARWVVKGMFGMSGRERILGRGLPTLADQNWIAKRLASDGFVYFEPWVDQIDEVGIQIAVPRAGGPHLIDVVPMLVDERGQYAGSWFTPLEKITWIKTRVTESETVIDVALRAASLLQQLGYFGPLGIDAMRYRAADGSLRVRPLQDINARWTMGRISLGWRRLLQPDEAGCWRHGCIGPGAITSEFFGKTPADIFREFLLTKGLQLTPDRQKIIEAVSASYRLFDADDYVARRQLPEDGPSVSRSTVYKTLSLLEEAGLVRRVTRVAQTNVYELGHIFAIRRAIRTSPETIGSTTAHHHSWVQVY
;
A
#
# COMPACT_ATOMS: atom_id res chain seq x y z
N MET A 1 17.04 -24.44 4.01
CA MET A 1 18.24 -23.70 4.48
C MET A 1 17.72 -22.45 5.16
N PRO A 2 18.14 -22.11 6.38
CA PRO A 2 17.65 -20.91 7.06
C PRO A 2 18.09 -19.65 6.31
N ARG A 3 17.22 -18.64 6.34
CA ARG A 3 17.42 -17.31 5.74
C ARG A 3 17.61 -16.27 6.84
N LEU A 4 18.25 -15.15 6.50
CA LEU A 4 18.33 -13.95 7.32
C LEU A 4 17.48 -12.86 6.69
N PHE A 5 16.39 -12.47 7.34
CA PHE A 5 15.61 -11.30 6.95
C PHE A 5 16.23 -10.03 7.54
N LEU A 6 16.64 -9.11 6.67
CA LEU A 6 17.30 -7.85 7.02
C LEU A 6 16.42 -6.66 6.60
N GLY A 7 15.77 -6.04 7.59
CA GLY A 7 14.91 -4.87 7.40
C GLY A 7 15.65 -3.56 7.19
N ASN A 8 16.35 -3.37 6.07
CA ASN A 8 16.89 -2.07 5.66
C ASN A 8 15.81 -1.22 4.97
N PHE A 9 14.74 -0.88 5.69
CA PHE A 9 13.60 -0.11 5.16
C PHE A 9 13.97 1.34 4.78
N ASP A 10 15.15 1.80 5.19
CA ASP A 10 15.80 3.01 4.69
C ASP A 10 16.45 2.86 3.29
N PHE A 11 16.32 1.70 2.64
CA PHE A 11 16.90 1.37 1.33
C PHE A 11 16.87 2.52 0.30
N GLU A 12 15.72 3.19 0.13
CA GLU A 12 15.60 4.24 -0.88
C GLU A 12 16.42 5.50 -0.52
N HIS A 13 16.56 5.79 0.79
CA HIS A 13 17.46 6.84 1.28
C HIS A 13 18.91 6.50 0.93
N ARG A 14 19.31 5.22 1.04
CA ARG A 14 20.64 4.75 0.69
C ARG A 14 20.91 4.78 -0.82
N LEU A 15 19.88 4.59 -1.65
CA LEU A 15 20.01 4.79 -3.09
C LEU A 15 20.27 6.26 -3.43
N ALA A 16 19.53 7.19 -2.79
CA ALA A 16 19.66 8.62 -3.03
C ALA A 16 20.95 9.22 -2.44
N GLU A 17 21.30 8.85 -1.21
CA GLU A 17 22.41 9.43 -0.44
C GLU A 17 23.28 8.31 0.19
N PRO A 18 24.09 7.58 -0.59
CA PRO A 18 24.77 6.35 -0.13
C PRO A 18 25.71 6.55 1.07
N THR A 19 26.35 7.72 1.16
CA THR A 19 27.40 8.02 2.14
C THR A 19 26.91 8.76 3.38
N ARG A 20 25.63 9.13 3.43
CA ARG A 20 25.11 9.94 4.52
C ARG A 20 24.71 9.08 5.70
N GLN A 21 25.04 9.54 6.91
CA GLN A 21 24.56 8.92 8.14
C GLN A 21 23.03 8.99 8.19
N LEU A 22 22.41 7.86 8.55
CA LEU A 22 20.96 7.79 8.69
C LEU A 22 20.50 8.65 9.87
N PRO A 23 19.46 9.48 9.70
CA PRO A 23 18.80 10.11 10.83
C PRO A 23 18.23 9.06 11.79
N ALA A 24 18.25 9.33 13.11
CA ALA A 24 17.72 8.43 14.14
C ALA A 24 16.27 7.97 13.88
N LYS A 25 15.46 8.80 13.21
CA LYS A 25 14.11 8.44 12.79
C LYS A 25 14.07 7.25 11.82
N LEU A 26 15.04 7.13 10.92
CA LEU A 26 15.11 6.00 9.97
C LEU A 26 15.58 4.72 10.66
N GLU A 27 16.54 4.83 11.58
CA GLU A 27 16.96 3.69 12.42
C GLU A 27 15.79 3.13 13.21
N ARG A 28 14.95 4.00 13.77
CA ARG A 28 13.74 3.60 14.48
C ARG A 28 12.75 2.87 13.57
N ILE A 29 12.54 3.35 12.34
CA ILE A 29 11.65 2.69 11.37
C ILE A 29 12.13 1.26 11.07
N ASN A 30 13.45 1.06 10.97
CA ASN A 30 13.99 -0.27 10.74
C ASN A 30 13.66 -1.23 11.89
N ALA A 31 13.74 -0.75 13.13
CA ALA A 31 13.37 -1.54 14.29
C ALA A 31 11.86 -1.80 14.35
N GLU A 32 11.05 -0.77 14.07
CA GLU A 32 9.58 -0.80 14.10
C GLU A 32 8.97 -1.73 13.05
N LEU A 33 9.60 -1.86 11.89
CA LEU A 33 9.09 -2.67 10.79
C LEU A 33 9.71 -4.07 10.72
N ALA A 34 10.73 -4.37 11.52
CA ALA A 34 11.47 -5.64 11.46
C ALA A 34 10.53 -6.86 11.52
N THR A 35 9.55 -6.86 12.43
CA THR A 35 8.60 -7.99 12.60
C THR A 35 7.65 -8.20 11.44
N SER A 36 7.60 -7.28 10.47
CA SER A 36 6.82 -7.45 9.24
C SER A 36 7.26 -8.69 8.45
N TRP A 37 8.53 -9.09 8.56
CA TRP A 37 9.07 -10.27 7.88
C TRP A 37 8.47 -11.59 8.37
N LEU A 38 7.86 -11.63 9.56
CA LEU A 38 7.14 -12.82 10.06
C LEU A 38 6.08 -13.31 9.07
N ALA A 39 5.53 -12.41 8.25
CA ALA A 39 4.53 -12.74 7.24
C ALA A 39 5.02 -13.78 6.22
N ILE A 40 6.32 -13.79 5.91
CA ILE A 40 6.89 -14.60 4.83
C ILE A 40 8.05 -15.49 5.30
N ALA A 41 8.43 -15.40 6.57
CA ALA A 41 9.42 -16.27 7.18
C ALA A 41 8.87 -17.70 7.37
N ASP A 42 9.81 -18.61 7.60
CA ASP A 42 9.59 -20.00 7.98
C ASP A 42 10.25 -20.28 9.33
N ASP A 43 9.91 -21.42 9.94
CA ASP A 43 10.51 -21.86 11.20
C ASP A 43 12.04 -22.00 11.07
N GLY A 44 12.77 -21.42 12.03
CA GLY A 44 14.23 -21.44 12.06
C GLY A 44 14.93 -20.36 11.22
N ASP A 45 14.19 -19.50 10.52
CA ASP A 45 14.78 -18.32 9.89
C ASP A 45 15.27 -17.30 10.93
N TYR A 46 16.33 -16.58 10.59
CA TYR A 46 16.87 -15.48 11.38
C TYR A 46 16.17 -14.18 11.01
N LEU A 47 15.77 -13.41 12.04
CA LEU A 47 15.15 -12.11 11.86
C LEU A 47 16.02 -11.04 12.51
N TRP A 48 16.59 -10.14 11.72
CA TRP A 48 17.34 -9.03 12.27
C TRP A 48 16.41 -7.99 12.89
N THR A 49 16.59 -7.76 14.19
CA THR A 49 15.88 -6.75 14.98
C THR A 49 16.92 -5.75 15.49
N PRO A 50 17.05 -4.55 14.87
CA PRO A 50 18.08 -3.56 15.22
C PRO A 50 18.11 -3.17 16.70
N GLN A 51 16.97 -3.35 17.37
CA GLN A 51 16.80 -3.23 18.81
C GLN A 51 16.12 -4.51 19.32
N PRO A 52 16.39 -4.92 20.56
CA PRO A 52 15.77 -6.12 21.12
C PRO A 52 14.25 -5.97 21.23
N ILE A 53 13.55 -7.07 20.99
CA ILE A 53 12.11 -7.21 21.16
C ILE A 53 11.87 -8.30 22.22
N GLU A 54 10.91 -8.06 23.11
CA GLU A 54 10.55 -8.97 24.20
C GLU A 54 10.21 -10.38 23.69
N ALA A 55 10.70 -11.41 24.38
CA ALA A 55 10.48 -12.81 24.00
C ALA A 55 8.98 -13.17 23.96
N SER A 56 8.19 -12.58 24.86
CA SER A 56 6.74 -12.76 24.93
C SER A 56 6.01 -12.39 23.63
N PHE A 57 6.52 -11.42 22.86
CA PHE A 57 5.97 -11.09 21.56
C PHE A 57 6.12 -12.26 20.58
N PHE A 58 7.30 -12.86 20.48
CA PHE A 58 7.54 -13.99 19.58
C PHE A 58 6.80 -15.26 20.03
N GLU A 59 6.72 -15.50 21.34
CA GLU A 59 5.92 -16.60 21.89
C GLU A 59 4.44 -16.44 21.53
N GLN A 60 3.90 -15.23 21.64
CA GLN A 60 2.52 -14.94 21.26
C GLN A 60 2.33 -15.08 19.74
N ALA A 61 3.25 -14.56 18.93
CA ALA A 61 3.21 -14.72 17.48
C ALA A 61 3.11 -16.19 17.06
N VAL A 62 3.89 -17.09 17.69
CA VAL A 62 3.80 -18.54 17.43
C VAL A 62 2.44 -19.12 17.84
N ARG A 63 1.86 -18.69 18.97
CA ARG A 63 0.50 -19.10 19.36
C ARG A 63 -0.56 -18.62 18.38
N ASP A 64 -0.32 -17.47 17.75
CA ASP A 64 -1.19 -16.88 16.72
C ASP A 64 -0.98 -17.50 15.33
N GLY A 65 -0.11 -18.52 15.20
CA GLY A 65 0.13 -19.26 13.96
C GLY A 65 1.23 -18.69 13.07
N LEU A 66 2.09 -17.82 13.60
CA LEU A 66 3.26 -17.29 12.90
C LEU A 66 4.50 -18.18 13.10
N PRO A 67 5.49 -18.11 12.20
CA PRO A 67 6.69 -18.95 12.27
C PRO A 67 7.52 -18.66 13.52
N ARG A 68 8.17 -19.70 14.04
CA ARG A 68 9.19 -19.62 15.08
C ARG A 68 10.52 -19.18 14.48
N VAL A 69 10.71 -17.87 14.39
CA VAL A 69 11.97 -17.25 13.95
C VAL A 69 12.99 -17.14 15.10
N ILE A 70 14.25 -16.92 14.74
CA ILE A 70 15.35 -16.63 15.65
C ILE A 70 15.65 -15.12 15.57
N PRO A 71 15.19 -14.30 16.53
CA PRO A 71 15.51 -12.87 16.53
C PRO A 71 16.99 -12.64 16.83
N VAL A 72 17.64 -11.80 16.04
CA VAL A 72 19.06 -11.44 16.20
C VAL A 72 19.24 -9.93 16.19
N VAL A 73 19.95 -9.41 17.19
CA VAL A 73 20.32 -7.98 17.26
C VAL A 73 21.69 -7.76 16.64
N SER A 74 22.64 -8.65 16.94
CA SER A 74 23.99 -8.62 16.40
C SER A 74 24.12 -9.54 15.19
N PHE A 75 24.70 -9.02 14.12
CA PHE A 75 25.03 -9.83 12.93
C PHE A 75 26.07 -10.93 13.22
N GLY A 76 26.82 -10.84 14.32
CA GLY A 76 27.75 -11.89 14.74
C GLY A 76 27.07 -13.18 15.17
N ASP A 77 25.77 -13.12 15.53
CA ASP A 77 24.99 -14.26 16.00
C ASP A 77 24.41 -15.10 14.86
N VAL A 78 24.53 -14.62 13.61
CA VAL A 78 24.02 -15.31 12.42
C VAL A 78 25.12 -16.19 11.82
N PRO A 79 24.89 -17.51 11.63
CA PRO A 79 25.86 -18.40 11.02
C PRO A 79 26.27 -18.01 9.60
N ARG A 80 27.48 -18.43 9.20
CA ARG A 80 27.92 -18.34 7.79
C ARG A 80 27.08 -19.26 6.92
N GLY A 81 26.95 -18.94 5.64
CA GLY A 81 26.18 -19.75 4.68
C GLY A 81 24.66 -19.59 4.77
N VAL A 82 24.14 -18.75 5.69
CA VAL A 82 22.73 -18.32 5.70
C VAL A 82 22.47 -17.43 4.47
N GLU A 83 21.32 -17.59 3.82
CA GLU A 83 20.92 -16.72 2.71
C GLU A 83 20.43 -15.37 3.23
N CYS A 84 21.01 -14.27 2.75
CA CYS A 84 20.57 -12.93 3.13
C CYS A 84 19.40 -12.47 2.26
N ILE A 85 18.29 -12.11 2.91
CA ILE A 85 17.08 -11.54 2.30
C ILE A 85 16.91 -10.11 2.82
N PRO A 86 17.50 -9.10 2.16
CA PRO A 86 17.30 -7.71 2.54
C PRO A 86 15.96 -7.20 2.02
N TRP A 87 15.47 -6.11 2.62
CA TRP A 87 14.34 -5.35 2.05
C TRP A 87 14.66 -4.90 0.63
N GLY A 88 15.87 -4.37 0.41
CA GLY A 88 16.41 -4.10 -0.92
C GLY A 88 17.93 -4.14 -0.94
N TRP A 89 18.52 -4.43 -2.09
CA TRP A 89 19.98 -4.59 -2.23
C TRP A 89 20.70 -3.25 -2.32
N THR A 90 21.58 -2.98 -1.36
CA THR A 90 22.51 -1.83 -1.38
C THR A 90 23.94 -2.31 -1.22
N ASP A 91 24.92 -1.44 -1.51
CA ASP A 91 26.33 -1.76 -1.30
C ASP A 91 26.68 -2.03 0.17
N ASP A 92 25.99 -1.38 1.11
CA ASP A 92 26.13 -1.67 2.54
C ASP A 92 25.73 -3.12 2.86
N VAL A 93 24.58 -3.56 2.33
CA VAL A 93 24.11 -4.95 2.52
C VAL A 93 25.07 -5.94 1.87
N ARG A 94 25.58 -5.65 0.66
CA ARG A 94 26.57 -6.50 -0.01
C ARG A 94 27.84 -6.65 0.83
N ARG A 95 28.37 -5.55 1.37
CA ARG A 95 29.53 -5.57 2.27
C ARG A 95 29.26 -6.35 3.56
N LEU A 96 28.05 -6.23 4.13
CA LEU A 96 27.66 -7.03 5.29
C LEU A 96 27.66 -8.53 4.96
N CYS A 97 27.11 -8.93 3.81
CA CYS A 97 27.12 -10.32 3.36
C CYS A 97 28.56 -10.85 3.20
N ASP A 98 29.47 -10.09 2.58
CA ASP A 98 30.88 -10.47 2.46
C ASP A 98 31.56 -10.65 3.81
N LYS A 99 31.38 -9.66 4.70
CA LYS A 99 31.98 -9.63 6.02
C LYS A 99 31.57 -10.83 6.86
N HIS A 100 30.29 -11.20 6.81
CA HIS A 100 29.73 -12.29 7.63
C HIS A 100 29.68 -13.65 6.90
N GLY A 101 30.04 -13.69 5.62
CA GLY A 101 30.02 -14.92 4.81
C GLY A 101 28.61 -15.47 4.58
N TRP A 102 27.63 -14.58 4.38
CA TRP A 102 26.26 -14.95 4.01
C TRP A 102 26.13 -15.13 2.51
N LEU A 103 25.23 -16.03 2.09
CA LEU A 103 24.94 -16.25 0.68
C LEU A 103 24.15 -15.06 0.13
N ARG A 104 24.65 -14.52 -0.99
CA ARG A 104 24.01 -13.43 -1.74
C ARG A 104 23.32 -13.99 -2.97
N ASN A 105 22.14 -13.44 -3.25
CA ASN A 105 21.47 -13.62 -4.52
C ASN A 105 20.99 -12.24 -5.00
N ASP A 106 21.96 -11.37 -5.30
CA ASP A 106 21.72 -9.96 -5.56
C ASP A 106 21.82 -9.59 -7.05
N PRO A 107 20.88 -8.79 -7.56
CA PRO A 107 21.00 -8.19 -8.88
C PRO A 107 22.08 -7.09 -8.91
N PRO A 108 22.57 -6.72 -10.11
CA PRO A 108 23.49 -5.61 -10.29
C PRO A 108 22.91 -4.30 -9.74
N ASP A 109 23.77 -3.46 -9.18
CA ASP A 109 23.35 -2.18 -8.57
C ASP A 109 22.65 -1.25 -9.56
N GLU A 110 23.12 -1.20 -10.80
CA GLU A 110 22.52 -0.42 -11.88
C GLU A 110 21.06 -0.81 -12.12
N ALA A 111 20.76 -2.11 -12.13
CA ALA A 111 19.41 -2.63 -12.34
C ALA A 111 18.50 -2.28 -11.16
N VAL A 112 19.02 -2.41 -9.93
CA VAL A 112 18.29 -2.01 -8.70
C VAL A 112 17.97 -0.52 -8.72
N ARG A 113 18.95 0.33 -9.07
CA ARG A 113 18.76 1.78 -9.16
C ARG A 113 17.76 2.15 -10.25
N ALA A 114 17.88 1.56 -11.44
CA ALA A 114 16.94 1.79 -12.52
C ALA A 114 15.50 1.49 -12.08
N GLY A 115 15.28 0.29 -11.53
CA GLY A 115 13.97 -0.18 -11.09
C GLY A 115 13.38 0.49 -9.85
N ASN A 116 14.10 1.41 -9.21
CA ASN A 116 13.58 2.26 -8.13
C ASN A 116 13.63 3.76 -8.47
N SER A 117 14.04 4.11 -9.70
CA SER A 117 14.12 5.49 -10.16
C SER A 117 12.84 5.93 -10.85
N ARG A 118 12.39 7.16 -10.58
CA ARG A 118 11.28 7.77 -11.33
C ARG A 118 11.60 7.99 -12.79
N ARG A 119 12.89 8.10 -13.14
CA ARG A 119 13.34 8.19 -14.53
C ARG A 119 12.91 6.98 -15.35
N PHE A 120 13.07 5.78 -14.78
CA PHE A 120 12.71 4.54 -15.44
C PHE A 120 11.18 4.42 -15.59
N SER A 121 10.40 4.65 -14.53
CA SER A 121 8.94 4.58 -14.62
C SER A 121 8.35 5.62 -15.59
N VAL A 122 8.81 6.87 -15.54
CA VAL A 122 8.34 7.93 -16.44
C VAL A 122 8.72 7.67 -17.90
N ALA A 123 9.89 7.08 -18.15
CA ALA A 123 10.28 6.71 -19.51
C ALA A 123 9.32 5.66 -20.11
N LEU A 124 8.90 4.67 -19.30
CA LEU A 124 7.92 3.65 -19.72
C LEU A 124 6.53 4.26 -19.93
N GLU A 125 6.07 5.10 -19.01
CA GLU A 125 4.78 5.79 -19.15
C GLU A 125 4.72 6.66 -20.40
N ARG A 126 5.82 7.35 -20.75
CA ARG A 126 5.91 8.18 -21.96
C ARG A 126 5.94 7.38 -23.24
N TYR A 127 6.65 6.24 -23.25
CA TYR A 127 6.79 5.41 -24.44
C TYR A 127 5.44 4.92 -24.97
N ASP A 128 4.54 4.54 -24.06
CA ASP A 128 3.22 4.01 -24.40
C ASP A 128 2.08 5.04 -24.30
N LEU A 129 2.40 6.32 -24.05
CA LEU A 129 1.41 7.38 -23.77
C LEU A 129 0.43 7.01 -22.63
N LEU A 130 0.93 6.30 -21.62
CA LEU A 130 0.18 5.83 -20.44
C LEU A 130 0.30 6.76 -19.23
N GLY A 131 1.22 7.72 -19.30
CA GLY A 131 1.43 8.72 -18.26
C GLY A 131 0.27 9.68 -18.11
N LEU A 132 0.21 10.35 -16.96
CA LEU A 132 -0.74 11.45 -16.77
C LEU A 132 -0.42 12.61 -17.73
N ASP A 133 -1.45 13.25 -18.26
CA ASP A 133 -1.29 14.49 -19.02
C ASP A 133 -0.48 15.51 -18.20
N PHE A 134 0.47 16.22 -18.83
CA PHE A 134 1.38 17.18 -18.17
C PHE A 134 2.35 16.60 -17.14
N SER A 135 2.45 15.27 -16.98
CA SER A 135 3.45 14.66 -16.09
C SER A 135 4.85 14.58 -16.72
N GLY A 136 5.85 14.59 -15.84
CA GLY A 136 7.22 14.24 -16.18
C GLY A 136 8.28 15.15 -15.57
N GLU A 137 9.47 15.10 -16.15
CA GLU A 137 10.62 15.86 -15.68
C GLU A 137 10.44 17.38 -15.88
N VAL A 138 10.69 18.12 -14.81
CA VAL A 138 10.69 19.58 -14.74
C VAL A 138 12.06 20.04 -14.31
N THR A 139 12.64 20.96 -15.09
CA THR A 139 13.96 21.56 -14.83
C THR A 139 13.83 23.03 -14.43
N ALA A 140 12.64 23.64 -14.55
CA ALA A 140 12.39 25.01 -14.17
C ALA A 140 10.97 25.27 -13.66
N PHE A 141 10.86 26.19 -12.70
CA PHE A 141 9.60 26.50 -12.00
C PHE A 141 8.45 26.93 -12.93
N HIS A 142 8.76 27.68 -13.99
CA HIS A 142 7.75 28.16 -14.94
C HIS A 142 6.96 27.03 -15.64
N GLN A 143 7.50 25.80 -15.68
CA GLN A 143 6.80 24.63 -16.22
C GLN A 143 5.62 24.23 -15.31
N ILE A 144 5.76 24.37 -13.99
CA ILE A 144 4.69 24.13 -13.01
C ILE A 144 3.64 25.23 -13.11
N GLU A 145 4.07 26.50 -13.21
CA GLU A 145 3.16 27.63 -13.39
C GLU A 145 2.32 27.51 -14.66
N ARG A 146 2.89 26.99 -15.75
CA ARG A 146 2.17 26.74 -16.99
C ARG A 146 1.02 25.76 -16.79
N PHE A 147 1.23 24.67 -16.05
CA PHE A 147 0.16 23.73 -15.72
C PHE A 147 -0.97 24.44 -14.95
N ILE A 148 -0.64 25.23 -13.94
CA ILE A 148 -1.63 25.95 -13.11
C ILE A 148 -2.40 26.97 -13.94
N LYS A 149 -1.74 27.71 -14.84
CA LYS A 149 -2.40 28.65 -15.76
C LYS A 149 -3.42 27.97 -16.68
N LEU A 150 -3.14 26.72 -17.10
CA LEU A 150 -4.03 25.95 -17.98
C LEU A 150 -5.19 25.29 -17.23
N HIS A 151 -5.01 24.90 -15.97
CA HIS A 151 -5.99 24.11 -15.21
C HIS A 151 -6.70 24.90 -14.09
N GLY A 152 -6.39 26.20 -13.96
CA GLY A 152 -7.01 27.09 -12.99
C GLY A 152 -6.28 27.15 -11.65
N SER A 153 -6.64 28.15 -10.84
CA SER A 153 -6.05 28.43 -9.52
C SER A 153 -6.28 27.32 -8.49
N ASP A 154 -7.20 26.39 -8.76
CA ASP A 154 -7.52 25.25 -7.91
C ASP A 154 -6.83 23.95 -8.33
N ALA A 155 -5.99 23.99 -9.37
CA ALA A 155 -5.28 22.83 -9.86
C ALA A 155 -4.40 22.21 -8.77
N ARG A 156 -4.55 20.91 -8.54
CA ARG A 156 -3.76 20.15 -7.57
C ARG A 156 -2.61 19.46 -8.28
N TRP A 157 -1.48 19.37 -7.60
CA TRP A 157 -0.26 18.81 -8.17
C TRP A 157 0.62 18.19 -7.10
N VAL A 158 1.52 17.33 -7.56
CA VAL A 158 2.59 16.76 -6.74
C VAL A 158 3.92 16.96 -7.46
N VAL A 159 4.94 17.35 -6.71
CA VAL A 159 6.33 17.30 -7.17
C VAL A 159 7.06 16.24 -6.36
N LYS A 160 7.85 15.41 -7.02
CA LYS A 160 8.58 14.28 -6.44
C LYS A 160 10.08 14.32 -6.81
N GLY A 161 10.95 13.82 -5.94
CA GLY A 161 12.40 13.68 -6.20
C GLY A 161 12.76 12.55 -7.20
N MET A 162 14.03 12.16 -7.36
CA MET A 162 14.39 11.03 -8.26
C MET A 162 14.02 9.66 -7.67
N PHE A 163 14.38 9.43 -6.42
CA PHE A 163 14.05 8.21 -5.69
C PHE A 163 12.89 8.47 -4.73
N GLY A 164 12.04 7.46 -4.53
CA GLY A 164 11.03 7.49 -3.47
C GLY A 164 11.68 7.56 -2.09
N MET A 165 10.95 8.05 -1.08
CA MET A 165 11.32 7.89 0.34
C MET A 165 10.04 7.73 1.17
N SER A 166 9.21 6.74 0.83
CA SER A 166 7.91 6.49 1.50
C SER A 166 7.05 7.75 1.67
N GLY A 167 6.86 8.52 0.60
CA GLY A 167 6.07 9.76 0.60
C GLY A 167 6.75 11.00 1.20
N ARG A 168 8.06 10.95 1.51
CA ARG A 168 8.83 12.10 2.06
C ARG A 168 9.53 12.94 1.01
N GLU A 169 9.96 12.35 -0.10
CA GLU A 169 10.54 13.07 -1.25
C GLU A 169 9.44 13.51 -2.23
N ARG A 170 8.40 14.13 -1.67
CA ARG A 170 7.36 14.78 -2.45
C ARG A 170 6.76 15.95 -1.69
N ILE A 171 6.21 16.89 -2.45
CA ILE A 171 5.35 17.97 -1.95
C ILE A 171 4.02 17.93 -2.70
N LEU A 172 2.93 18.17 -1.98
CA LEU A 172 1.58 18.30 -2.53
C LEU A 172 1.20 19.77 -2.52
N GLY A 173 0.64 20.26 -3.61
CA GLY A 173 0.21 21.65 -3.70
C GLY A 173 -1.13 21.81 -4.42
N ARG A 174 -1.72 22.98 -4.21
CA ARG A 174 -2.95 23.43 -4.86
C ARG A 174 -2.78 24.88 -5.27
N GLY A 175 -3.06 25.18 -6.54
CA GLY A 175 -2.79 26.51 -7.11
C GLY A 175 -1.29 26.82 -7.16
N LEU A 176 -0.94 28.10 -7.02
CA LEU A 176 0.45 28.53 -7.06
C LEU A 176 1.27 27.95 -5.89
N PRO A 177 2.49 27.44 -6.12
CA PRO A 177 3.35 26.93 -5.06
C PRO A 177 3.69 28.01 -4.03
N THR A 178 3.61 27.65 -2.75
CA THR A 178 3.99 28.52 -1.64
C THR A 178 5.50 28.78 -1.65
N LEU A 179 5.98 29.75 -0.85
CA LEU A 179 7.42 29.99 -0.70
C LEU A 179 8.16 28.75 -0.19
N ALA A 180 7.55 27.95 0.69
CA ALA A 180 8.13 26.70 1.18
C ALA A 180 8.28 25.67 0.05
N ASP A 181 7.25 25.53 -0.80
CA ASP A 181 7.28 24.64 -1.96
C ASP A 181 8.37 25.06 -2.94
N GLN A 182 8.46 26.36 -3.23
CA GLN A 182 9.47 26.95 -4.10
C GLN A 182 10.88 26.65 -3.60
N ASN A 183 11.13 26.85 -2.30
CA ASN A 183 12.42 26.57 -1.69
C ASN A 183 12.80 25.08 -1.76
N TRP A 184 11.83 24.19 -1.55
CA TRP A 184 12.06 22.75 -1.66
C TRP A 184 12.38 22.35 -3.10
N ILE A 185 11.61 22.83 -4.08
CA ILE A 185 11.82 22.58 -5.51
C ILE A 185 13.19 23.12 -5.94
N ALA A 186 13.51 24.37 -5.59
CA ALA A 186 14.77 25.01 -5.95
C ALA A 186 15.98 24.24 -5.40
N LYS A 187 15.89 23.74 -4.17
CA LYS A 187 16.95 22.91 -3.57
C LYS A 187 17.15 21.61 -4.35
N ARG A 188 16.08 20.95 -4.79
CA ARG A 188 16.16 19.71 -5.59
C ARG A 188 16.66 19.98 -7.00
N LEU A 189 16.19 21.04 -7.66
CA LEU A 189 16.72 21.48 -8.95
C LEU A 189 18.22 21.80 -8.89
N ALA A 190 18.69 22.43 -7.80
CA ALA A 190 20.12 22.74 -7.62
C ALA A 190 20.98 21.48 -7.36
N SER A 191 20.41 20.47 -6.68
CA SER A 191 21.11 19.21 -6.36
C SER A 191 21.12 18.23 -7.53
N ASP A 192 19.95 18.03 -8.14
CA ASP A 192 19.69 16.89 -9.02
C ASP A 192 19.48 17.34 -10.48
N GLY A 193 19.32 18.64 -10.73
CA GLY A 193 19.06 19.23 -12.04
C GLY A 193 17.59 19.18 -12.46
N PHE A 194 16.76 18.38 -11.78
CA PHE A 194 15.37 18.16 -12.13
C PHE A 194 14.51 17.73 -10.92
N VAL A 195 13.20 17.81 -11.10
CA VAL A 195 12.17 17.18 -10.26
C VAL A 195 11.10 16.54 -11.15
N TYR A 196 10.33 15.59 -10.63
CA TYR A 196 9.20 15.03 -11.36
C TYR A 196 7.90 15.70 -10.93
N PHE A 197 7.19 16.25 -11.90
CA PHE A 197 5.88 16.87 -11.70
C PHE A 197 4.78 15.91 -12.18
N GLU A 198 3.69 15.82 -11.42
CA GLU A 198 2.47 15.13 -11.83
C GLU A 198 1.24 15.95 -11.38
N PRO A 199 0.16 15.98 -12.19
CA PRO A 199 -1.15 16.41 -11.68
C PRO A 199 -1.59 15.50 -10.53
N TRP A 200 -2.20 16.10 -9.50
CA TRP A 200 -2.79 15.33 -8.42
C TRP A 200 -4.26 15.01 -8.75
N VAL A 201 -4.46 13.80 -9.26
CA VAL A 201 -5.76 13.29 -9.72
C VAL A 201 -6.59 12.71 -8.58
N ASP A 202 -7.91 12.59 -8.79
CA ASP A 202 -8.80 11.94 -7.84
C ASP A 202 -8.66 10.43 -7.96
N GLN A 203 -7.78 9.86 -7.14
CA GLN A 203 -7.60 8.43 -7.04
C GLN A 203 -8.92 7.76 -6.60
N ILE A 204 -9.27 6.65 -7.23
CA ILE A 204 -10.42 5.81 -6.88
C ILE A 204 -9.93 4.63 -6.06
N ASP A 205 -9.09 3.79 -6.67
CA ASP A 205 -8.46 2.62 -6.04
C ASP A 205 -6.99 2.53 -6.44
N GLU A 206 -6.15 1.99 -5.56
CA GLU A 206 -4.74 1.70 -5.81
C GLU A 206 -4.43 0.23 -5.51
N VAL A 207 -3.56 -0.37 -6.31
CA VAL A 207 -3.06 -1.73 -6.11
C VAL A 207 -1.55 -1.76 -6.31
N GLY A 208 -0.87 -2.60 -5.54
CA GLY A 208 0.48 -3.03 -5.86
C GLY A 208 0.45 -4.36 -6.62
N ILE A 209 0.85 -4.35 -7.89
CA ILE A 209 1.04 -5.53 -8.72
C ILE A 209 2.36 -6.18 -8.30
N GLN A 210 2.30 -7.39 -7.75
CA GLN A 210 3.46 -8.11 -7.24
C GLN A 210 3.97 -9.10 -8.28
N ILE A 211 5.24 -8.97 -8.66
CA ILE A 211 5.88 -9.75 -9.71
C ILE A 211 7.11 -10.44 -9.15
N ALA A 212 7.36 -11.68 -9.57
CA ALA A 212 8.64 -12.33 -9.39
C ALA A 212 9.43 -12.26 -10.70
N VAL A 213 10.66 -11.76 -10.60
CA VAL A 213 11.61 -11.69 -11.71
C VAL A 213 12.69 -12.75 -11.46
N PRO A 214 12.63 -13.94 -12.08
CA PRO A 214 13.64 -14.97 -11.89
C PRO A 214 14.95 -14.64 -12.63
N ARG A 215 16.05 -15.32 -12.31
CA ARG A 215 17.31 -15.21 -13.09
C ARG A 215 17.19 -15.80 -14.49
N ALA A 216 16.37 -16.83 -14.63
CA ALA A 216 16.11 -17.54 -15.88
C ALA A 216 14.60 -17.72 -16.05
N GLY A 217 14.12 -17.58 -17.29
CA GLY A 217 12.70 -17.51 -17.60
C GLY A 217 12.13 -16.09 -17.48
N GLY A 218 10.89 -15.92 -17.91
CA GLY A 218 10.21 -14.62 -17.91
C GLY A 218 9.68 -14.22 -16.52
N PRO A 219 9.49 -12.91 -16.27
CA PRO A 219 8.78 -12.44 -15.10
C PRO A 219 7.36 -12.99 -15.07
N HIS A 220 6.84 -13.27 -13.87
CA HIS A 220 5.46 -13.73 -13.71
C HIS A 220 4.77 -13.04 -12.55
N LEU A 221 3.46 -12.86 -12.71
CA LEU A 221 2.59 -12.30 -11.68
C LEU A 221 2.55 -13.24 -10.48
N ILE A 222 2.69 -12.67 -9.30
CA ILE A 222 2.44 -13.34 -8.02
C ILE A 222 1.00 -13.06 -7.61
N ASP A 223 0.64 -11.78 -7.51
CA ASP A 223 -0.71 -11.35 -7.16
C ASP A 223 -0.88 -9.84 -7.39
N VAL A 224 -2.10 -9.34 -7.25
CA VAL A 224 -2.44 -7.90 -7.23
C VAL A 224 -3.04 -7.57 -5.88
N VAL A 225 -2.44 -6.61 -5.17
CA VAL A 225 -2.77 -6.32 -3.78
C VAL A 225 -3.39 -4.94 -3.66
N PRO A 226 -4.69 -4.81 -3.33
CA PRO A 226 -5.29 -3.50 -3.10
C PRO A 226 -4.71 -2.81 -1.88
N MET A 227 -4.34 -1.53 -2.06
CA MET A 227 -3.72 -0.71 -1.05
C MET A 227 -4.77 0.08 -0.26
N LEU A 228 -4.56 0.13 1.05
CA LEU A 228 -5.18 1.11 1.92
C LEU A 228 -4.28 2.33 1.93
N VAL A 229 -4.83 3.48 1.54
CA VAL A 229 -4.13 4.76 1.58
C VAL A 229 -4.91 5.76 2.42
N ASP A 230 -4.19 6.56 3.20
CA ASP A 230 -4.79 7.63 3.98
C ASP A 230 -5.15 8.85 3.12
N GLU A 231 -5.74 9.87 3.73
CA GLU A 231 -6.14 11.12 3.06
C GLU A 231 -4.96 11.89 2.45
N ARG A 232 -3.73 11.62 2.87
CA ARG A 232 -2.49 12.21 2.36
C ARG A 232 -1.85 11.35 1.26
N GLY A 233 -2.51 10.25 0.87
CA GLY A 233 -2.01 9.26 -0.07
C GLY A 233 -0.78 8.52 0.46
N GLN A 234 -0.69 8.29 1.77
CA GLN A 234 0.33 7.43 2.38
C GLN A 234 -0.23 6.02 2.58
N TYR A 235 0.62 5.02 2.40
CA TYR A 235 0.25 3.62 2.62
C TYR A 235 -0.10 3.37 4.09
N ALA A 236 -1.30 2.85 4.32
CA ALA A 236 -1.87 2.51 5.62
C ALA A 236 -2.10 1.00 5.79
N GLY A 237 -1.92 0.20 4.73
CA GLY A 237 -2.17 -1.24 4.78
C GLY A 237 -2.53 -1.86 3.44
N SER A 238 -2.90 -3.13 3.44
CA SER A 238 -3.31 -3.88 2.25
C SER A 238 -4.50 -4.77 2.53
N TRP A 239 -5.41 -4.89 1.56
CA TRP A 239 -6.50 -5.85 1.60
C TRP A 239 -6.06 -7.22 1.06
N PHE A 240 -6.61 -8.28 1.64
CA PHE A 240 -6.47 -9.64 1.13
C PHE A 240 -7.59 -9.97 0.13
N THR A 241 -7.77 -9.11 -0.87
CA THR A 241 -8.81 -9.30 -1.88
C THR A 241 -8.33 -10.31 -2.93
N PRO A 242 -9.13 -11.36 -3.25
CA PRO A 242 -8.83 -12.24 -4.37
C PRO A 242 -8.76 -11.50 -5.72
N LEU A 243 -7.82 -11.89 -6.57
CA LEU A 243 -7.53 -11.24 -7.85
C LEU A 243 -8.77 -11.10 -8.75
N GLU A 244 -9.65 -12.10 -8.78
CA GLU A 244 -10.86 -12.13 -9.58
C GLU A 244 -11.85 -11.00 -9.22
N LYS A 245 -11.77 -10.48 -7.98
CA LYS A 245 -12.57 -9.32 -7.53
C LYS A 245 -11.93 -7.98 -7.91
N ILE A 246 -10.72 -7.96 -8.47
CA ILE A 246 -10.00 -6.75 -8.94
C ILE A 246 -10.18 -6.59 -10.45
N THR A 247 -11.44 -6.49 -10.89
CA THR A 247 -11.82 -6.58 -12.31
C THR A 247 -11.15 -5.54 -13.21
N TRP A 248 -10.91 -4.33 -12.71
CA TRP A 248 -10.32 -3.25 -13.51
C TRP A 248 -8.88 -3.51 -13.95
N ILE A 249 -8.16 -4.44 -13.31
CA ILE A 249 -6.80 -4.80 -13.73
C ILE A 249 -6.76 -5.45 -15.12
N LYS A 250 -7.89 -5.98 -15.59
CA LYS A 250 -8.05 -6.57 -16.92
C LYS A 250 -8.37 -5.52 -18.00
N THR A 251 -8.44 -4.24 -17.64
CA THR A 251 -8.69 -3.15 -18.58
C THR A 251 -7.53 -3.07 -19.56
N ARG A 252 -7.85 -3.03 -20.86
CA ARG A 252 -6.86 -2.73 -21.90
C ARG A 252 -6.48 -1.26 -21.83
N VAL A 253 -5.19 -1.01 -21.71
CA VAL A 253 -4.61 0.34 -21.64
C VAL A 253 -3.86 0.71 -22.92
N THR A 254 -3.51 -0.29 -23.74
CA THR A 254 -3.08 -0.14 -25.13
C THR A 254 -4.00 -0.95 -26.05
N GLU A 255 -3.75 -0.96 -27.36
CA GLU A 255 -4.52 -1.78 -28.32
C GLU A 255 -4.53 -3.28 -27.93
N SER A 256 -3.42 -3.78 -27.38
CA SER A 256 -3.22 -5.20 -27.11
C SER A 256 -2.98 -5.56 -25.64
N GLU A 257 -2.59 -4.62 -24.79
CA GLU A 257 -2.11 -4.91 -23.43
C GLU A 257 -3.11 -4.45 -22.36
N THR A 258 -3.31 -5.33 -21.37
CA THR A 258 -3.95 -4.99 -20.10
C THR A 258 -2.98 -4.32 -19.13
N VAL A 259 -3.47 -3.86 -17.98
CA VAL A 259 -2.63 -3.33 -16.90
C VAL A 259 -1.56 -4.33 -16.46
N ILE A 260 -1.91 -5.62 -16.35
CA ILE A 260 -0.97 -6.68 -15.97
C ILE A 260 0.10 -6.87 -17.05
N ASP A 261 -0.29 -6.83 -18.33
CA ASP A 261 0.64 -7.02 -19.44
C ASP A 261 1.70 -5.90 -19.47
N VAL A 262 1.28 -4.64 -19.28
CA VAL A 262 2.20 -3.50 -19.15
C VAL A 262 3.16 -3.69 -17.97
N ALA A 263 2.66 -4.15 -16.82
CA ALA A 263 3.48 -4.40 -15.64
C ALA A 263 4.51 -5.54 -15.88
N LEU A 264 4.11 -6.63 -16.55
CA LEU A 264 5.01 -7.73 -16.92
C LEU A 264 6.04 -7.31 -17.97
N ARG A 265 5.68 -6.43 -18.91
CA ARG A 265 6.62 -5.85 -19.86
C ARG A 265 7.63 -4.94 -19.17
N ALA A 266 7.19 -4.08 -18.25
CA ALA A 266 8.10 -3.26 -17.43
C ALA A 266 9.08 -4.13 -16.62
N ALA A 267 8.59 -5.23 -16.04
CA ALA A 267 9.42 -6.20 -15.35
C ALA A 267 10.44 -6.88 -16.29
N SER A 268 10.04 -7.18 -17.53
CA SER A 268 10.90 -7.81 -18.54
C SER A 268 12.01 -6.86 -19.00
N LEU A 269 11.69 -5.58 -19.20
CA LEU A 269 12.68 -4.55 -19.52
C LEU A 269 13.68 -4.37 -18.38
N LEU A 270 13.21 -4.37 -17.14
CA LEU A 270 14.09 -4.30 -15.98
C LEU A 270 14.95 -5.57 -15.83
N GLN A 271 14.41 -6.74 -16.17
CA GLN A 271 15.17 -8.01 -16.20
C GLN A 271 16.27 -7.98 -17.26
N GLN A 272 16.04 -7.34 -18.42
CA GLN A 272 17.07 -7.15 -19.46
C GLN A 272 18.24 -6.27 -18.96
N LEU A 273 18.00 -5.38 -18.00
CA LEU A 273 19.05 -4.63 -17.29
C LEU A 273 19.79 -5.49 -16.24
N GLY A 274 19.42 -6.76 -16.09
CA GLY A 274 20.01 -7.71 -15.16
C GLY A 274 19.29 -7.83 -13.82
N TYR A 275 18.16 -7.14 -13.64
CA TYR A 275 17.39 -7.26 -12.40
C TYR A 275 16.77 -8.66 -12.26
N PHE A 276 16.83 -9.19 -11.06
CA PHE A 276 16.03 -10.34 -10.63
C PHE A 276 15.75 -10.19 -9.15
N GLY A 277 14.62 -10.75 -8.70
CA GLY A 277 14.11 -10.57 -7.34
C GLY A 277 12.64 -10.17 -7.30
N PRO A 278 12.14 -9.76 -6.12
CA PRO A 278 10.78 -9.28 -5.95
C PRO A 278 10.62 -7.88 -6.57
N LEU A 279 9.55 -7.69 -7.34
CA LEU A 279 9.22 -6.41 -7.96
C LEU A 279 7.78 -6.05 -7.61
N GLY A 280 7.55 -4.82 -7.13
CA GLY A 280 6.21 -4.26 -6.98
C GLY A 280 6.00 -3.11 -7.95
N ILE A 281 4.87 -3.09 -8.65
CA ILE A 281 4.47 -1.99 -9.53
C ILE A 281 3.13 -1.46 -9.03
N ASP A 282 3.11 -0.19 -8.63
CA ASP A 282 1.89 0.46 -8.16
C ASP A 282 1.07 0.91 -9.37
N ALA A 283 -0.22 0.60 -9.35
CA ALA A 283 -1.17 0.98 -10.39
C ALA A 283 -2.41 1.57 -9.74
N MET A 284 -3.06 2.52 -10.42
CA MET A 284 -4.27 3.14 -9.89
C MET A 284 -5.35 3.31 -10.93
N ARG A 285 -6.59 3.26 -10.46
CA ARG A 285 -7.74 3.80 -11.17
C ARG A 285 -8.05 5.17 -10.61
N TYR A 286 -8.26 6.15 -11.46
CA TYR A 286 -8.48 7.54 -11.06
C TYR A 286 -9.59 8.18 -11.88
N ARG A 287 -10.10 9.30 -11.38
CA ARG A 287 -11.02 10.17 -12.10
C ARG A 287 -10.23 11.35 -12.68
N ALA A 288 -10.30 11.52 -13.99
CA ALA A 288 -9.68 12.64 -14.70
C ALA A 288 -10.49 13.93 -14.51
N ALA A 289 -9.92 15.07 -14.90
CA ALA A 289 -10.56 16.38 -14.76
C ALA A 289 -11.87 16.51 -15.54
N ASP A 290 -12.04 15.74 -16.62
CA ASP A 290 -13.27 15.64 -17.41
C ASP A 290 -14.34 14.72 -16.77
N GLY A 291 -14.06 14.16 -15.59
CA GLY A 291 -14.93 13.24 -14.86
C GLY A 291 -14.82 11.76 -15.30
N SER A 292 -14.10 11.47 -16.39
CA SER A 292 -13.91 10.11 -16.90
C SER A 292 -13.07 9.26 -15.94
N LEU A 293 -13.38 7.96 -15.87
CA LEU A 293 -12.57 7.00 -15.16
C LEU A 293 -11.43 6.52 -16.07
N ARG A 294 -10.20 6.64 -15.59
CA ARG A 294 -8.99 6.24 -16.30
C ARG A 294 -8.13 5.34 -15.43
N VAL A 295 -7.21 4.62 -16.05
CA VAL A 295 -6.28 3.72 -15.38
C VAL A 295 -4.86 4.20 -15.66
N ARG A 296 -4.05 4.30 -14.61
CA ARG A 296 -2.60 4.49 -14.68
C ARG A 296 -1.96 3.15 -14.32
N PRO A 297 -1.46 2.38 -15.30
CA PRO A 297 -0.98 1.02 -15.08
C PRO A 297 0.38 0.94 -14.39
N LEU A 298 1.11 2.06 -14.32
CA LEU A 298 2.48 2.13 -13.83
C LEU A 298 2.72 3.49 -13.18
N GLN A 299 2.56 3.59 -11.87
CA GLN A 299 2.78 4.81 -11.09
C GLN A 299 4.19 4.86 -10.51
N ASP A 300 4.56 3.81 -9.78
CA ASP A 300 5.88 3.66 -9.17
C ASP A 300 6.33 2.20 -9.33
N ILE A 301 7.62 2.01 -9.63
CA ILE A 301 8.26 0.69 -9.71
C ILE A 301 9.17 0.55 -8.49
N ASN A 302 9.07 -0.58 -7.81
CA ASN A 302 9.79 -0.89 -6.59
C ASN A 302 10.55 -2.20 -6.78
N ALA A 303 11.79 -2.10 -7.26
CA ALA A 303 12.67 -3.26 -7.48
C ALA A 303 13.32 -3.73 -6.18
N ARG A 304 12.47 -4.19 -5.25
CA ARG A 304 12.77 -4.62 -3.89
C ARG A 304 11.56 -5.34 -3.29
N TRP A 305 11.71 -5.87 -2.07
CA TRP A 305 10.53 -6.25 -1.30
C TRP A 305 9.64 -5.04 -1.04
N THR A 306 8.33 -5.28 -1.02
CA THR A 306 7.31 -4.24 -0.81
C THR A 306 6.35 -4.65 0.29
N MET A 307 5.64 -3.68 0.86
CA MET A 307 4.62 -3.96 1.87
C MET A 307 3.48 -4.78 1.26
N GLY A 308 3.13 -4.53 -0.01
CA GLY A 308 2.21 -5.37 -0.76
C GLY A 308 2.67 -6.83 -0.83
N ARG A 309 3.95 -7.07 -1.15
CA ARG A 309 4.52 -8.42 -1.22
C ARG A 309 4.51 -9.12 0.15
N ILE A 310 4.92 -8.42 1.21
CA ILE A 310 4.87 -8.94 2.58
C ILE A 310 3.43 -9.25 2.98
N SER A 311 2.47 -8.40 2.60
CA SER A 311 1.08 -8.53 3.03
C SER A 311 0.43 -9.85 2.60
N LEU A 312 0.83 -10.37 1.43
CA LEU A 312 0.37 -11.66 0.93
C LEU A 312 0.69 -12.80 1.91
N GLY A 313 1.83 -12.70 2.61
CA GLY A 313 2.27 -13.69 3.57
C GLY A 313 1.35 -13.81 4.78
N TRP A 314 0.69 -12.72 5.19
CA TRP A 314 -0.28 -12.73 6.29
C TRP A 314 -1.56 -13.50 5.98
N ARG A 315 -1.84 -13.80 4.70
CA ARG A 315 -3.01 -14.62 4.32
C ARG A 315 -2.96 -16.02 4.93
N ARG A 316 -1.79 -16.49 5.38
CA ARG A 316 -1.64 -17.73 6.16
C ARG A 316 -2.49 -17.77 7.43
N LEU A 317 -2.86 -16.59 7.94
CA LEU A 317 -3.69 -16.44 9.13
C LEU A 317 -5.19 -16.56 8.82
N LEU A 318 -5.59 -16.55 7.55
CA LEU A 318 -6.99 -16.67 7.13
C LEU A 318 -7.40 -18.12 6.94
N GLN A 319 -8.65 -18.42 7.26
CA GLN A 319 -9.37 -19.62 6.84
C GLN A 319 -9.99 -19.43 5.44
N PRO A 320 -10.39 -20.51 4.72
CA PRO A 320 -10.84 -20.43 3.32
C PRO A 320 -12.01 -19.47 3.03
N ASP A 321 -12.86 -19.17 4.01
CA ASP A 321 -14.00 -18.27 3.92
C ASP A 321 -13.75 -16.90 4.57
N GLU A 322 -12.58 -16.69 5.17
CA GLU A 322 -12.22 -15.46 5.86
C GLU A 322 -11.67 -14.42 4.88
N ALA A 323 -12.08 -13.17 5.09
CA ALA A 323 -11.44 -12.02 4.47
C ALA A 323 -10.53 -11.33 5.49
N GLY A 324 -9.66 -10.45 5.02
CA GLY A 324 -8.87 -9.67 5.95
C GLY A 324 -8.11 -8.52 5.33
N CYS A 325 -7.45 -7.76 6.18
CA CYS A 325 -6.46 -6.78 5.78
C CYS A 325 -5.32 -6.71 6.78
N TRP A 326 -4.17 -6.23 6.32
CA TRP A 326 -3.08 -5.83 7.17
C TRP A 326 -3.06 -4.30 7.27
N ARG A 327 -3.07 -3.76 8.49
CA ARG A 327 -3.15 -2.30 8.73
C ARG A 327 -2.04 -1.80 9.62
N HIS A 328 -1.67 -0.54 9.39
CA HIS A 328 -0.73 0.22 10.19
C HIS A 328 -1.43 1.40 10.88
N GLY A 329 -1.02 1.71 12.11
CA GLY A 329 -1.57 2.79 12.93
C GLY A 329 -2.44 2.31 14.10
N CYS A 330 -2.97 3.27 14.86
CA CYS A 330 -3.80 3.00 16.03
C CYS A 330 -5.20 2.54 15.63
N ILE A 331 -5.54 1.29 15.97
CA ILE A 331 -6.92 0.87 16.16
C ILE A 331 -7.35 1.51 17.49
N GLY A 332 -8.22 2.52 17.47
CA GLY A 332 -8.55 3.31 18.67
C GLY A 332 -9.07 2.44 19.84
N PRO A 333 -9.00 2.90 21.11
CA PRO A 333 -9.35 2.11 22.30
C PRO A 333 -10.82 1.65 22.42
N GLY A 334 -11.69 1.98 21.46
CA GLY A 334 -13.08 1.50 21.37
C GLY A 334 -13.38 0.76 20.06
N ALA A 335 -12.35 0.44 19.27
CA ALA A 335 -12.50 -0.08 17.91
C ALA A 335 -12.52 -1.61 17.80
N ILE A 336 -12.47 -2.32 18.92
CA ILE A 336 -12.87 -3.72 19.06
C ILE A 336 -13.38 -3.86 20.50
N THR A 337 -14.69 -3.70 20.75
CA THR A 337 -15.24 -4.12 22.04
C THR A 337 -15.58 -5.61 21.95
N SER A 338 -15.39 -6.34 23.04
CA SER A 338 -15.71 -7.78 23.11
C SER A 338 -17.21 -8.09 22.95
N GLU A 339 -18.06 -7.08 22.93
CA GLU A 339 -19.52 -7.17 22.81
C GLU A 339 -20.01 -7.51 21.40
N PHE A 340 -19.14 -7.39 20.38
CA PHE A 340 -19.49 -7.63 18.97
C PHE A 340 -18.96 -8.95 18.39
N PHE A 341 -18.23 -9.76 19.17
CA PHE A 341 -17.73 -11.06 18.71
C PHE A 341 -18.89 -12.01 18.37
N GLY A 342 -18.86 -12.61 17.18
CA GLY A 342 -19.83 -13.62 16.72
C GLY A 342 -21.12 -13.07 16.08
N LYS A 343 -21.23 -11.74 15.89
CA LYS A 343 -22.39 -11.09 15.26
C LYS A 343 -22.07 -10.66 13.83
N THR A 344 -23.00 -10.84 12.89
CA THR A 344 -22.85 -10.29 11.53
C THR A 344 -23.07 -8.76 11.52
N PRO A 345 -22.57 -8.01 10.51
CA PRO A 345 -22.91 -6.59 10.36
C PRO A 345 -24.42 -6.33 10.35
N ALA A 346 -25.21 -7.27 9.83
CA ALA A 346 -26.67 -7.19 9.85
C ALA A 346 -27.25 -7.36 11.27
N ASP A 347 -26.68 -8.23 12.10
CA ASP A 347 -27.10 -8.41 13.50
C ASP A 347 -26.81 -7.16 14.33
N ILE A 348 -25.62 -6.58 14.15
CA ILE A 348 -25.20 -5.35 14.81
C ILE A 348 -26.09 -4.19 14.36
N PHE A 349 -26.39 -4.12 13.06
CA PHE A 349 -27.31 -3.12 12.56
C PHE A 349 -28.73 -3.31 13.09
N ARG A 350 -29.20 -4.55 13.21
CA ARG A 350 -30.51 -4.88 13.81
C ARG A 350 -30.59 -4.38 15.23
N GLU A 351 -29.58 -4.68 16.05
CA GLU A 351 -29.51 -4.23 17.45
C GLU A 351 -29.48 -2.71 17.54
N PHE A 352 -28.67 -2.05 16.73
CA PHE A 352 -28.64 -0.58 16.66
C PHE A 352 -30.01 0.00 16.29
N LEU A 353 -30.68 -0.55 15.27
CA LEU A 353 -32.01 -0.09 14.85
C LEU A 353 -33.03 -0.23 15.98
N LEU A 354 -32.97 -1.31 16.76
CA LEU A 354 -33.84 -1.50 17.93
C LEU A 354 -33.64 -0.38 18.97
N THR A 355 -32.40 0.06 19.22
CA THR A 355 -32.13 1.21 20.13
C THR A 355 -32.74 2.53 19.64
N LYS A 356 -32.98 2.65 18.33
CA LYS A 356 -33.59 3.82 17.67
C LYS A 356 -35.10 3.65 17.45
N GLY A 357 -35.71 2.56 17.94
CA GLY A 357 -37.13 2.25 17.70
C GLY A 357 -37.45 1.89 16.23
N LEU A 358 -36.44 1.45 15.48
CA LEU A 358 -36.52 1.10 14.07
C LEU A 358 -36.36 -0.42 13.86
N GLN A 359 -36.82 -0.91 12.71
CA GLN A 359 -36.64 -2.32 12.32
C GLN A 359 -35.70 -2.47 11.13
N LEU A 360 -35.03 -3.61 11.05
CA LEU A 360 -34.25 -4.03 9.89
C LEU A 360 -35.20 -4.50 8.78
N THR A 361 -35.60 -3.57 7.92
CA THR A 361 -36.48 -3.85 6.78
C THR A 361 -35.74 -4.64 5.69
N PRO A 362 -36.44 -5.33 4.78
CA PRO A 362 -35.80 -6.03 3.66
C PRO A 362 -34.88 -5.14 2.81
N ASP A 363 -35.25 -3.87 2.61
CA ASP A 363 -34.40 -2.91 1.90
C ASP A 363 -33.13 -2.56 2.68
N ARG A 364 -33.25 -2.35 4.00
CA ARG A 364 -32.09 -2.11 4.87
C ARG A 364 -31.17 -3.32 4.93
N GLN A 365 -31.74 -4.54 4.98
CA GLN A 365 -31.02 -5.81 4.91
C GLN A 365 -30.21 -5.91 3.60
N LYS A 366 -30.85 -5.69 2.45
CA LYS A 366 -30.18 -5.68 1.14
C LYS A 366 -29.06 -4.63 1.06
N ILE A 367 -29.20 -3.50 1.77
CA ILE A 367 -28.17 -2.47 1.83
C ILE A 367 -26.99 -2.91 2.68
N ILE A 368 -27.21 -3.37 3.92
CA ILE A 368 -26.11 -3.82 4.77
C ILE A 368 -25.40 -5.04 4.19
N GLU A 369 -26.10 -5.97 3.55
CA GLU A 369 -25.48 -7.12 2.86
C GLU A 369 -24.59 -6.66 1.70
N ALA A 370 -25.07 -5.73 0.87
CA ALA A 370 -24.31 -5.24 -0.27
C ALA A 370 -23.12 -4.36 0.16
N VAL A 371 -23.28 -3.57 1.22
CA VAL A 371 -22.19 -2.80 1.86
C VAL A 371 -21.17 -3.75 2.48
N SER A 372 -21.61 -4.80 3.18
CA SER A 372 -20.72 -5.79 3.81
C SER A 372 -19.99 -6.65 2.78
N ALA A 373 -20.61 -6.92 1.63
CA ALA A 373 -19.96 -7.58 0.49
C ALA A 373 -18.97 -6.65 -0.25
N SER A 374 -19.07 -5.34 -0.04
CA SER A 374 -18.21 -4.33 -0.65
C SER A 374 -16.97 -4.09 0.21
N TYR A 375 -15.91 -4.88 -0.01
CA TYR A 375 -14.61 -4.72 0.67
C TYR A 375 -13.83 -3.44 0.28
N ARG A 376 -14.50 -2.41 -0.26
CA ARG A 376 -13.89 -1.19 -0.84
C ARG A 376 -14.72 0.05 -0.53
N LEU A 377 -14.11 1.22 -0.77
CA LEU A 377 -14.82 2.48 -0.89
C LEU A 377 -15.96 2.32 -1.89
N PHE A 378 -17.17 2.72 -1.51
CA PHE A 378 -18.30 2.76 -2.42
C PHE A 378 -18.93 4.16 -2.41
N ASP A 379 -19.18 4.65 -3.62
CA ASP A 379 -19.91 5.90 -3.84
C ASP A 379 -21.40 5.59 -3.69
N ALA A 380 -22.11 6.35 -2.84
CA ALA A 380 -23.53 6.18 -2.64
C ALA A 380 -24.34 6.39 -3.94
N ASP A 381 -23.88 7.26 -4.83
CA ASP A 381 -24.49 7.50 -6.14
C ASP A 381 -24.22 6.34 -7.12
N ASP A 382 -23.01 5.80 -7.14
CA ASP A 382 -22.66 4.62 -7.96
C ASP A 382 -23.38 3.35 -7.45
N TYR A 383 -23.54 3.23 -6.13
CA TYR A 383 -24.33 2.17 -5.49
C TYR A 383 -25.82 2.27 -5.86
N VAL A 384 -26.38 3.48 -5.90
CA VAL A 384 -27.75 3.74 -6.36
C VAL A 384 -27.88 3.45 -7.86
N ALA A 385 -26.90 3.83 -8.69
CA ALA A 385 -26.90 3.61 -10.14
C ALA A 385 -26.82 2.12 -10.51
N ARG A 386 -25.96 1.34 -9.84
CA ARG A 386 -25.81 -0.11 -10.08
C ARG A 386 -27.05 -0.93 -9.69
N ARG A 387 -27.93 -0.42 -8.81
CA ARG A 387 -29.22 -1.03 -8.46
C ARG A 387 -30.43 -0.43 -9.18
N GLN A 388 -30.23 0.56 -10.07
CA GLN A 388 -31.24 0.94 -11.06
C GLN A 388 -31.29 0.00 -12.27
N LEU A 389 -30.43 -1.03 -12.31
CA LEU A 389 -30.50 -2.12 -13.28
C LEU A 389 -30.85 -3.42 -12.56
N PRO A 390 -32.12 -3.84 -12.49
CA PRO A 390 -32.47 -5.20 -12.17
C PRO A 390 -32.57 -6.02 -13.46
N GLU A 391 -31.87 -7.16 -13.51
CA GLU A 391 -32.37 -8.30 -14.29
C GLU A 391 -33.41 -9.13 -13.53
N ASP A 392 -33.73 -8.87 -12.24
CA ASP A 392 -34.98 -9.32 -11.60
C ASP A 392 -35.11 -8.89 -10.11
N GLY A 393 -35.63 -7.67 -9.83
CA GLY A 393 -36.05 -7.32 -8.47
C GLY A 393 -36.39 -5.84 -8.24
N PRO A 394 -37.31 -5.49 -7.30
CA PRO A 394 -37.73 -4.12 -7.07
C PRO A 394 -36.57 -3.25 -6.57
N SER A 395 -36.35 -2.11 -7.25
CA SER A 395 -35.23 -1.21 -6.98
C SER A 395 -35.40 -0.49 -5.64
N VAL A 396 -34.35 -0.50 -4.81
CA VAL A 396 -34.32 0.28 -3.56
C VAL A 396 -34.21 1.77 -3.89
N SER A 397 -35.08 2.61 -3.30
CA SER A 397 -35.08 4.05 -3.60
C SER A 397 -33.78 4.74 -3.17
N ARG A 398 -33.36 5.77 -3.92
CA ARG A 398 -32.21 6.62 -3.56
C ARG A 398 -32.30 7.16 -2.14
N SER A 399 -33.48 7.62 -1.72
CA SER A 399 -33.72 8.13 -0.36
C SER A 399 -33.52 7.03 0.71
N THR A 400 -33.96 5.81 0.43
CA THR A 400 -33.78 4.65 1.33
C THR A 400 -32.29 4.31 1.48
N VAL A 401 -31.51 4.38 0.39
CA VAL A 401 -30.06 4.17 0.44
C VAL A 401 -29.38 5.18 1.35
N TYR A 402 -29.55 6.49 1.11
CA TYR A 402 -28.88 7.52 1.92
C TYR A 402 -29.30 7.46 3.39
N LYS A 403 -30.60 7.30 3.68
CA LYS A 403 -31.07 7.17 5.07
C LYS A 403 -30.47 5.95 5.77
N THR A 404 -30.33 4.84 5.06
CA THR A 404 -29.72 3.63 5.62
C THR A 404 -28.22 3.80 5.82
N LEU A 405 -27.52 4.46 4.88
CA LEU A 405 -26.09 4.77 5.03
C LEU A 405 -25.81 5.71 6.20
N SER A 406 -26.66 6.71 6.44
CA SER A 406 -26.57 7.54 7.64
C SER A 406 -26.76 6.72 8.93
N LEU A 407 -27.72 5.80 8.95
CA LEU A 407 -27.93 4.92 10.11
C LEU A 407 -26.76 3.93 10.30
N LEU A 408 -26.17 3.44 9.21
CA LEU A 408 -24.97 2.59 9.26
C LEU A 408 -23.75 3.38 9.74
N GLU A 409 -23.65 4.66 9.38
CA GLU A 409 -22.59 5.56 9.85
C GLU A 409 -22.73 5.85 11.35
N GLU A 410 -23.95 6.16 11.81
CA GLU A 410 -24.25 6.30 13.23
C GLU A 410 -24.02 5.00 14.01
N ALA A 411 -24.32 3.84 13.39
CA ALA A 411 -24.01 2.53 13.95
C ALA A 411 -22.52 2.19 13.92
N GLY A 412 -21.68 3.04 13.29
CA GLY A 412 -20.25 2.80 13.09
C GLY A 412 -19.92 1.67 12.12
N LEU A 413 -20.92 1.14 11.38
CA LEU A 413 -20.77 0.06 10.40
C LEU A 413 -20.25 0.55 9.05
N VAL A 414 -20.38 1.85 8.78
CA VAL A 414 -19.67 2.54 7.70
C VAL A 414 -19.07 3.83 8.23
N ARG A 415 -18.08 4.37 7.54
CA ARG A 415 -17.55 5.70 7.78
C ARG A 415 -17.64 6.49 6.50
N ARG A 416 -18.14 7.73 6.57
CA ARG A 416 -18.08 8.64 5.42
C ARG A 416 -16.64 9.12 5.22
N VAL A 417 -16.08 8.81 4.06
CA VAL A 417 -14.76 9.28 3.65
C VAL A 417 -14.97 10.55 2.83
N THR A 418 -14.64 11.70 3.41
CA THR A 418 -14.79 12.97 2.70
C THR A 418 -13.61 13.14 1.75
N ARG A 419 -13.76 12.78 0.48
CA ARG A 419 -12.89 13.30 -0.59
C ARG A 419 -13.52 14.55 -1.19
N VAL A 420 -12.69 15.54 -1.48
CA VAL A 420 -13.07 16.90 -1.90
C VAL A 420 -13.66 16.90 -3.31
N ALA A 421 -14.91 16.46 -3.43
CA ALA A 421 -15.87 16.68 -4.51
C ALA A 421 -17.24 16.27 -3.95
N GLN A 422 -18.35 16.80 -4.47
CA GLN A 422 -19.71 16.72 -3.88
C GLN A 422 -20.36 15.30 -3.80
N THR A 423 -19.58 14.23 -3.69
CA THR A 423 -20.04 12.83 -3.61
C THR A 423 -19.88 12.26 -2.20
N ASN A 424 -20.93 11.65 -1.65
CA ASN A 424 -20.86 10.93 -0.38
C ASN A 424 -20.26 9.53 -0.62
N VAL A 425 -18.95 9.41 -0.36
CA VAL A 425 -18.23 8.12 -0.42
C VAL A 425 -18.16 7.52 0.98
N TYR A 426 -18.41 6.22 1.09
CA TYR A 426 -18.40 5.48 2.36
C TYR A 426 -17.36 4.34 2.30
N GLU A 427 -16.70 4.08 3.44
CA GLU A 427 -15.92 2.86 3.69
C GLU A 427 -16.60 2.02 4.77
N LEU A 428 -16.37 0.70 4.80
CA LEU A 428 -16.83 -0.15 5.91
C LEU A 428 -16.19 0.31 7.23
N GLY A 429 -17.00 0.47 8.27
CA GLY A 429 -16.54 0.75 9.60
C GLY A 429 -15.88 -0.49 10.18
N HIS A 430 -14.55 -0.48 10.21
CA HIS A 430 -13.68 -1.64 10.45
C HIS A 430 -13.79 -2.28 11.85
N ILE A 431 -14.76 -1.92 12.67
CA ILE A 431 -14.83 -2.30 14.09
C ILE A 431 -15.68 -3.57 14.32
N PHE A 432 -16.66 -3.82 13.46
CA PHE A 432 -17.78 -4.70 13.79
C PHE A 432 -17.80 -6.03 13.01
N ALA A 433 -16.95 -6.16 12.01
CA ALA A 433 -16.75 -7.41 11.28
C ALA A 433 -15.49 -8.16 11.73
N ILE A 434 -14.66 -7.59 12.62
CA ILE A 434 -13.40 -8.24 13.00
C ILE A 434 -13.70 -9.47 13.86
N ARG A 435 -13.56 -10.66 13.27
CA ARG A 435 -13.58 -11.94 13.99
C ARG A 435 -12.35 -12.07 14.89
N ARG A 436 -11.20 -11.63 14.38
CA ARG A 436 -9.89 -11.75 15.05
C ARG A 436 -8.95 -10.65 14.59
N ALA A 437 -8.21 -10.08 15.54
CA ALA A 437 -7.10 -9.17 15.26
C ALA A 437 -5.82 -9.76 15.83
N ILE A 438 -4.82 -9.97 14.96
CA ILE A 438 -3.51 -10.50 15.34
C ILE A 438 -2.52 -9.34 15.24
N ARG A 439 -1.84 -9.05 16.35
CA ARG A 439 -0.84 -7.98 16.39
C ARG A 439 0.42 -8.45 15.67
N THR A 440 0.95 -7.62 14.77
CA THR A 440 2.15 -7.95 13.98
C THR A 440 3.38 -7.09 14.31
N SER A 441 3.25 -6.10 15.20
CA SER A 441 4.38 -5.34 15.74
C SER A 441 4.38 -5.29 17.27
N PRO A 442 5.55 -5.19 17.92
CA PRO A 442 5.63 -5.17 19.37
C PRO A 442 5.10 -3.87 19.97
N GLU A 443 4.76 -3.88 21.26
CA GLU A 443 4.37 -2.66 22.01
C GLU A 443 5.59 -1.81 22.35
N THR A 444 6.69 -2.46 22.66
CA THR A 444 7.96 -1.86 23.05
C THR A 444 9.09 -2.38 22.17
N ILE A 445 10.03 -1.50 21.89
CA ILE A 445 11.26 -1.80 21.17
C ILE A 445 12.40 -1.27 22.03
N GLY A 446 13.23 -2.19 22.53
CA GLY A 446 14.16 -1.89 23.61
C GLY A 446 13.46 -1.24 24.80
N SER A 447 13.97 -0.09 25.26
CA SER A 447 13.41 0.66 26.39
C SER A 447 12.36 1.71 26.00
N THR A 448 11.87 1.71 24.75
CA THR A 448 10.98 2.76 24.22
C THR A 448 9.67 2.19 23.67
N THR A 449 8.60 2.98 23.72
CA THR A 449 7.32 2.62 23.09
C THR A 449 7.43 2.64 21.57
N ALA A 450 6.95 1.59 20.90
CA ALA A 450 6.89 1.54 19.45
C ALA A 450 5.89 2.59 18.94
N HIS A 451 6.25 3.38 17.92
CA HIS A 451 5.29 4.29 17.28
C HIS A 451 4.52 3.63 16.14
N HIS A 452 5.03 2.49 15.67
CA HIS A 452 4.40 1.72 14.61
C HIS A 452 3.60 0.56 15.19
N HIS A 453 2.28 0.69 15.12
CA HIS A 453 1.36 -0.40 15.45
C HIS A 453 0.85 -1.03 14.17
N SER A 454 0.86 -2.36 14.11
CA SER A 454 0.39 -3.09 12.94
C SER A 454 -0.40 -4.33 13.34
N TRP A 455 -1.44 -4.61 12.56
CA TRP A 455 -2.43 -5.65 12.87
C TRP A 455 -2.91 -6.32 11.60
N VAL A 456 -3.09 -7.63 11.67
CA VAL A 456 -3.91 -8.37 10.71
C VAL A 456 -5.32 -8.44 11.28
N GLN A 457 -6.27 -7.86 10.55
CA GLN A 457 -7.70 -7.90 10.88
C GLN A 457 -8.36 -8.93 9.98
N VAL A 458 -9.07 -9.87 10.59
CA VAL A 458 -9.79 -10.96 9.93
C VAL A 458 -11.29 -10.71 10.06
N TYR A 459 -12.04 -10.83 8.98
CA TYR A 459 -13.46 -10.54 8.86
C TYR A 459 -14.31 -11.77 8.49
#